data_AF-A0A4R8SC50-F1
#
_entry.id   AF-A0A4R8SC50-F1
#
_cell.length_a   1.000
_cell.length_b   1.000
_cell.length_c   1.000
_cell.angle_alpha   90.00
_cell.angle_beta   90.00
_cell.angle_gamma   90.00
#
_symmetry.space_group_name_H-M   'P 1'
#
loop_
_entity.id
_entity.type
_entity.pdbx_description
1 polymer ?
#
loop_
_entity_poly.entity_id
_entity_poly.type
_entity_poly.pdbx_seq_one_letter_code
_entity_poly.pdbx_strand_id
1 'polypeptide(L)'
;MARRLFNGNRFSENGWPYVDEGSCTWVKVPGADVSLQIQNGPPLALLRAWAADWNAYIEPLRDADSACWTPGNSVATSNHPGGTAIDLNWESHPFQERGSLNAAQMAVMAEMEGFYEGNIFWAGRWGSPVDEMHSQVGYDTYDQQADAPKPSVFNFIARKIRADGYSTFRRGNKPLGAVPVLAAATGLSEARAAEILPAVSDGLKASQCTSVNRIAMWLAHVGHESVSFKYTEEIAKNGRYAPYIGRTWIQITWDYNYRAFSQWCFERAMVPTSDYFVVNYRELADLKWAGIGASWYWTEQRPMNDLIDAGEGACWGDYSGFAAVTAAINGGTNGLADRRDRYNRALLQGDALLSLVAPTETPDPIEELLMSDLQVESLSIYATPGEPLIPIVRMVQAIDAAEHRKLVEDWARNGDTDALSRIARTAAGQGKFRDAATVAHAQAVLADIEATNPAALQQFISQKGQS
;
A
#
# COMPACT_ATOMS: atom_id res chain seq x y z
N MET A 1 -6.08 20.17 14.15
CA MET A 1 -7.05 19.36 14.92
C MET A 1 -7.63 20.24 16.02
N ALA A 2 -8.95 20.37 16.11
CA ALA A 2 -9.60 21.20 17.12
C ALA A 2 -9.81 20.43 18.42
N ARG A 3 -9.45 21.05 19.55
CA ARG A 3 -9.44 20.41 20.87
C ARG A 3 -10.76 20.63 21.62
N ARG A 4 -11.17 19.54 22.25
CA ARG A 4 -12.23 19.31 23.21
C ARG A 4 -12.00 19.63 24.68
N LEU A 5 -13.01 20.06 25.44
CA LEU A 5 -13.18 19.53 26.80
C LEU A 5 -14.32 18.52 26.79
N PHE A 6 -14.17 17.42 27.53
CA PHE A 6 -15.24 16.47 27.80
C PHE A 6 -15.32 16.24 29.30
N ASN A 7 -16.47 16.56 29.91
CA ASN A 7 -16.65 16.54 31.37
C ASN A 7 -15.54 17.27 32.14
N GLY A 8 -15.06 18.39 31.61
CA GLY A 8 -13.98 19.20 32.19
C GLY A 8 -12.56 18.67 31.93
N ASN A 9 -12.42 17.48 31.33
CA ASN A 9 -11.13 16.88 31.03
C ASN A 9 -10.63 17.28 29.64
N ARG A 10 -9.31 17.49 29.52
CA ARG A 10 -8.60 17.73 28.25
C ARG A 10 -8.21 16.44 27.54
N PHE A 11 -7.92 15.40 28.31
CA PHE A 11 -7.43 14.11 27.84
C PHE A 11 -8.36 13.00 28.32
N SER A 12 -8.54 11.98 27.49
CA SER A 12 -9.26 10.76 27.81
C SER A 12 -8.41 9.80 28.65
N GLU A 13 -8.99 8.68 29.04
CA GLU A 13 -8.36 7.68 29.92
C GLU A 13 -7.03 7.13 29.36
N ASN A 14 -6.93 6.91 28.05
CA ASN A 14 -5.68 6.48 27.41
C ASN A 14 -4.65 7.62 27.22
N GLY A 15 -4.98 8.82 27.70
CA GLY A 15 -4.10 9.99 27.68
C GLY A 15 -4.15 10.82 26.41
N TRP A 16 -4.97 10.43 25.41
CA TRP A 16 -5.13 11.19 24.18
C TRP A 16 -6.10 12.37 24.34
N PRO A 17 -5.92 13.44 23.56
CA PRO A 17 -6.75 14.64 23.65
C PRO A 17 -8.15 14.42 23.10
N TYR A 18 -9.15 14.96 23.80
CA TYR A 18 -10.51 15.05 23.28
C TYR A 18 -10.57 15.97 22.06
N VAL A 19 -11.42 15.61 21.09
CA VAL A 19 -11.59 16.37 19.85
C VAL A 19 -13.05 16.49 19.44
N ASP A 20 -13.33 17.51 18.63
CA ASP A 20 -14.61 17.65 17.96
C ASP A 20 -14.76 16.64 16.81
N GLU A 21 -16.00 16.56 16.29
CA GLU A 21 -16.33 15.66 15.20
C GLU A 21 -15.51 15.94 13.94
N GLY A 22 -15.30 17.23 13.61
CA GLY A 22 -14.55 17.65 12.42
C GLY A 22 -13.05 17.30 12.45
N SER A 23 -12.55 16.86 13.61
CA SER A 23 -11.20 16.33 13.78
C SER A 23 -11.10 14.81 13.59
N CYS A 24 -12.22 14.17 13.25
CA CYS A 24 -12.32 12.76 12.93
C CYS A 24 -12.70 12.57 11.45
N THR A 25 -12.35 11.42 10.87
CA THR A 25 -12.70 11.06 9.50
C THR A 25 -13.48 9.75 9.50
N TRP A 26 -14.59 9.71 8.77
CA TRP A 26 -15.26 8.47 8.42
C TRP A 26 -14.39 7.67 7.46
N VAL A 27 -14.00 6.46 7.87
CA VAL A 27 -13.22 5.55 7.04
C VAL A 27 -13.86 4.17 6.98
N LYS A 28 -13.87 3.59 5.78
CA LYS A 28 -14.22 2.20 5.57
C LYS A 28 -13.10 1.30 6.08
N VAL A 29 -13.45 0.29 6.88
CA VAL A 29 -12.52 -0.74 7.35
C VAL A 29 -12.16 -1.66 6.18
N PRO A 30 -10.87 -1.82 5.85
CA PRO A 30 -10.45 -2.70 4.77
C PRO A 30 -10.94 -4.13 4.98
N GLY A 31 -11.56 -4.71 3.94
CA GLY A 31 -12.06 -6.09 3.96
C GLY A 31 -13.42 -6.27 4.66
N ALA A 32 -14.04 -5.18 5.13
CA ALA A 32 -15.37 -5.19 5.74
C ALA A 32 -16.26 -4.12 5.08
N ASP A 33 -17.57 -4.28 5.20
CA ASP A 33 -18.54 -3.22 4.88
C ASP A 33 -18.93 -2.46 6.16
N VAL A 34 -17.93 -1.94 6.85
CA VAL A 34 -18.06 -1.20 8.12
C VAL A 34 -17.32 0.12 8.01
N SER A 35 -17.92 1.20 8.47
CA SER A 35 -17.30 2.52 8.54
C SER A 35 -17.15 2.98 9.98
N LEU A 36 -16.00 3.57 10.30
CA LEU A 36 -15.69 4.07 11.64
C LEU A 36 -15.27 5.54 11.54
N GLN A 37 -15.76 6.38 12.44
CA GLN A 37 -15.37 7.79 12.54
C GLN A 37 -14.21 7.94 13.53
N ILE A 38 -12.98 8.02 13.04
CA ILE A 38 -11.77 7.91 13.87
C ILE A 38 -11.01 9.24 13.89
N GLN A 39 -10.41 9.60 15.03
CA GLN A 39 -9.55 10.78 15.16
C GLN A 39 -8.42 10.75 14.12
N ASN A 40 -8.23 11.88 13.43
CA ASN A 40 -7.19 12.02 12.40
C ASN A 40 -5.77 11.78 12.95
N GLY A 41 -4.85 11.30 12.11
CA GLY A 41 -3.46 11.04 12.48
C GLY A 41 -3.22 9.59 12.94
N PRO A 42 -2.37 9.34 13.95
CA PRO A 42 -2.06 7.97 14.38
C PRO A 42 -3.27 7.11 14.79
N PRO A 43 -4.29 7.61 15.51
CA PRO A 43 -5.46 6.80 15.88
C PRO A 43 -6.16 6.21 14.64
N LEU A 44 -6.32 7.03 13.59
CA LEU A 44 -6.88 6.59 12.31
C LEU A 44 -6.09 5.41 11.71
N ALA A 45 -4.76 5.47 11.73
CA ALA A 45 -3.92 4.41 11.19
C ALA A 45 -4.02 3.13 12.03
N LEU A 46 -3.96 3.26 13.36
CA LEU A 46 -3.93 2.14 14.29
C LEU A 46 -5.28 1.42 14.38
N LEU A 47 -6.36 2.15 14.64
CA LEU A 47 -7.69 1.59 14.90
C LEU A 47 -8.33 1.03 13.62
N ARG A 48 -8.11 1.67 12.46
CA ARG A 48 -8.57 1.12 11.16
C ARG A 48 -7.91 -0.21 10.86
N ALA A 49 -6.59 -0.32 11.07
CA ALA A 49 -5.86 -1.56 10.85
C ALA A 49 -6.26 -2.64 11.85
N TRP A 50 -6.44 -2.28 13.12
CA TRP A 50 -6.90 -3.21 14.16
C TRP A 50 -8.29 -3.78 13.82
N ALA A 51 -9.22 -2.93 13.40
CA ALA A 51 -10.54 -3.37 12.95
C ALA A 51 -10.46 -4.31 11.73
N ALA A 52 -9.56 -4.04 10.78
CA ALA A 52 -9.34 -4.92 9.64
C ALA A 52 -8.75 -6.30 10.05
N ASP A 53 -7.91 -6.33 11.07
CA ASP A 53 -7.35 -7.56 11.64
C ASP A 53 -8.40 -8.35 12.42
N TRP A 54 -9.23 -7.65 13.20
CA TRP A 54 -10.39 -8.25 13.87
C TRP A 54 -11.32 -8.91 12.84
N ASN A 55 -11.72 -8.17 11.80
CA ASN A 55 -12.58 -8.65 10.72
C ASN A 55 -12.04 -9.92 10.04
N ALA A 56 -10.73 -9.97 9.81
CA ALA A 56 -10.10 -11.04 9.05
C ALA A 56 -9.78 -12.28 9.90
N TYR A 57 -9.45 -12.11 11.19
CA TYR A 57 -8.83 -13.16 11.99
C TYR A 57 -9.53 -13.48 13.31
N ILE A 58 -10.39 -12.59 13.81
CA ILE A 58 -11.24 -12.86 14.99
C ILE A 58 -12.64 -13.24 14.52
N GLU A 59 -13.33 -12.33 13.84
CA GLU A 59 -14.65 -12.55 13.25
C GLU A 59 -15.06 -11.38 12.34
N PRO A 60 -15.94 -11.60 11.34
CA PRO A 60 -16.43 -10.54 10.47
C PRO A 60 -17.13 -9.40 11.24
N LEU A 61 -16.82 -8.16 10.85
CA LEU A 61 -17.41 -6.97 11.44
C LEU A 61 -18.76 -6.62 10.82
N ARG A 62 -19.60 -5.95 11.62
CA ARG A 62 -20.91 -5.45 11.23
C ARG A 62 -21.02 -3.96 11.55
N ASP A 63 -21.55 -3.20 10.59
CA ASP A 63 -21.65 -1.74 10.70
C ASP A 63 -22.70 -1.32 11.73
N ALA A 64 -23.80 -2.07 11.81
CA ALA A 64 -24.92 -1.78 12.70
C ALA A 64 -24.54 -1.79 14.19
N ASP A 65 -23.50 -2.54 14.55
CA ASP A 65 -23.01 -2.68 15.92
C ASP A 65 -21.50 -2.51 16.07
N SER A 66 -20.91 -1.59 15.29
CA SER A 66 -19.53 -1.13 15.47
C SER A 66 -19.42 0.40 15.39
N ALA A 67 -18.66 1.03 16.27
CA ALA A 67 -18.54 2.49 16.32
C ALA A 67 -17.19 2.96 16.90
N CYS A 68 -16.87 4.24 16.69
CA CYS A 68 -15.65 4.88 17.20
C CYS A 68 -15.97 6.19 17.95
N TRP A 69 -15.89 7.34 17.28
CA TRP A 69 -16.14 8.63 17.92
C TRP A 69 -17.62 8.81 18.32
N THR A 70 -17.85 9.40 19.49
CA THR A 70 -19.19 9.82 19.93
C THR A 70 -19.18 11.24 20.51
N PRO A 71 -20.27 12.01 20.37
CA PRO A 71 -20.33 13.36 20.95
C PRO A 71 -20.33 13.33 22.49
N GLY A 72 -20.88 12.27 23.09
CA GLY A 72 -20.90 12.06 24.54
C GLY A 72 -20.79 10.59 24.93
N ASN A 73 -20.66 10.33 26.23
CA ASN A 73 -20.56 8.99 26.79
C ASN A 73 -20.97 9.02 28.29
N SER A 74 -21.50 7.92 28.82
CA SER A 74 -21.84 7.78 30.24
C SER A 74 -20.59 7.69 31.14
N VAL A 75 -19.45 7.27 30.59
CA VAL A 75 -18.17 7.19 31.29
C VAL A 75 -17.40 8.51 31.12
N ALA A 76 -17.14 9.19 32.24
CA ALA A 76 -16.60 10.55 32.24
C ALA A 76 -15.20 10.69 31.61
N THR A 77 -14.42 9.62 31.60
CA THR A 77 -13.07 9.53 31.03
C THR A 77 -13.00 8.69 29.76
N SER A 78 -14.15 8.34 29.16
CA SER A 78 -14.23 7.51 27.95
C SER A 78 -13.27 7.98 26.85
N ASN A 79 -12.74 7.04 26.07
CA ASN A 79 -11.88 7.29 24.92
C ASN A 79 -12.69 7.56 23.62
N HIS A 80 -13.98 7.20 23.57
CA HIS A 80 -14.86 7.46 22.40
C HIS A 80 -15.01 8.95 22.07
N PRO A 81 -15.22 9.87 23.03
CA PRO A 81 -15.33 11.29 22.72
C PRO A 81 -14.07 11.92 22.14
N GLY A 82 -12.93 11.22 22.25
CA GLY A 82 -11.65 11.58 21.63
C GLY A 82 -11.39 10.90 20.28
N GLY A 83 -12.23 9.96 19.85
CA GLY A 83 -12.03 9.20 18.62
C GLY A 83 -10.83 8.25 18.68
N THR A 84 -10.44 7.83 19.89
CA THR A 84 -9.30 6.95 20.17
C THR A 84 -9.70 5.59 20.74
N ALA A 85 -10.99 5.26 20.67
CA ALA A 85 -11.50 3.93 20.97
C ALA A 85 -12.57 3.50 19.97
N ILE A 86 -12.71 2.19 19.84
CA ILE A 86 -13.69 1.53 18.99
C ILE A 86 -14.38 0.44 19.80
N ASP A 87 -15.68 0.32 19.60
CA ASP A 87 -16.45 -0.85 19.99
C ASP A 87 -16.76 -1.63 18.71
N LEU A 88 -16.45 -2.92 18.71
CA LEU A 88 -16.63 -3.80 17.56
C LEU A 88 -17.65 -4.89 17.92
N ASN A 89 -18.65 -5.08 17.08
CA ASN A 89 -19.66 -6.15 17.21
C ASN A 89 -20.32 -6.22 18.60
N TRP A 90 -20.75 -5.08 19.17
CA TRP A 90 -21.21 -5.02 20.57
C TRP A 90 -22.41 -5.92 20.89
N GLU A 91 -23.22 -6.33 19.91
CA GLU A 91 -24.30 -7.29 20.15
C GLU A 91 -23.78 -8.70 20.45
N SER A 92 -22.56 -9.02 20.03
CA SER A 92 -21.88 -10.31 20.30
C SER A 92 -20.97 -10.27 21.53
N HIS A 93 -20.63 -9.07 22.02
CA HIS A 93 -19.67 -8.86 23.09
C HIS A 93 -20.26 -7.94 24.18
N PRO A 94 -21.24 -8.43 24.97
CA PRO A 94 -21.97 -7.60 25.92
C PRO A 94 -21.08 -7.02 27.04
N PHE A 95 -21.36 -5.76 27.39
CA PHE A 95 -20.65 -5.04 28.43
C PHE A 95 -20.77 -5.71 29.82
N GLN A 96 -19.67 -5.78 30.56
CA GLN A 96 -19.51 -6.46 31.85
C GLN A 96 -19.62 -8.00 31.83
N GLU A 97 -19.63 -8.60 30.65
CA GLU A 97 -19.58 -10.05 30.49
C GLU A 97 -18.22 -10.50 29.93
N ARG A 98 -17.78 -11.69 30.36
CA ARG A 98 -16.51 -12.28 29.95
C ARG A 98 -16.73 -13.56 29.17
N GLY A 99 -15.88 -13.81 28.17
CA GLY A 99 -15.85 -15.08 27.44
C GLY A 99 -16.72 -15.10 26.19
N SER A 100 -16.93 -13.95 25.57
CA SER A 100 -17.58 -13.84 24.26
C SER A 100 -16.69 -14.32 23.11
N LEU A 101 -15.36 -14.32 23.29
CA LEU A 101 -14.40 -14.92 22.36
C LEU A 101 -14.07 -16.37 22.72
N ASN A 102 -14.06 -17.26 21.72
CA ASN A 102 -13.65 -18.65 21.90
C ASN A 102 -12.12 -18.81 22.00
N ALA A 103 -11.64 -20.01 22.34
CA ALA A 103 -10.22 -20.26 22.57
C ALA A 103 -9.31 -19.96 21.35
N ALA A 104 -9.79 -20.21 20.13
CA ALA A 104 -9.02 -19.91 18.91
C ALA A 104 -8.96 -18.39 18.66
N GLN A 105 -10.08 -17.69 18.85
CA GLN A 105 -10.13 -16.22 18.78
C GLN A 105 -9.21 -15.58 19.83
N MET A 106 -9.22 -16.10 21.07
CA MET A 106 -8.34 -15.63 22.14
C MET A 106 -6.85 -15.85 21.84
N ALA A 107 -6.49 -16.94 21.14
CA ALA A 107 -5.12 -17.16 20.70
C ALA A 107 -4.69 -16.13 19.64
N VAL A 108 -5.55 -15.85 18.66
CA VAL A 108 -5.30 -14.81 17.66
C VAL A 108 -5.23 -13.42 18.31
N MET A 109 -6.12 -13.12 19.27
CA MET A 109 -6.10 -11.86 20.02
C MET A 109 -4.75 -11.64 20.71
N ALA A 110 -4.20 -12.68 21.36
CA ALA A 110 -2.89 -12.60 21.99
C ALA A 110 -1.76 -12.32 20.97
N GLU A 111 -1.82 -12.92 19.78
CA GLU A 111 -0.87 -12.60 18.70
C GLU A 111 -1.02 -11.16 18.20
N MET A 112 -2.26 -10.67 18.06
CA MET A 112 -2.53 -9.28 17.66
C MET A 112 -1.99 -8.30 18.71
N GLU A 113 -2.28 -8.50 19.99
CA GLU A 113 -1.75 -7.67 21.08
C GLU A 113 -0.21 -7.64 21.06
N GLY A 114 0.44 -8.78 20.82
CA GLY A 114 1.89 -8.86 20.65
C GLY A 114 2.40 -8.13 19.41
N PHE A 115 1.70 -8.26 18.27
CA PHE A 115 2.07 -7.59 17.02
C PHE A 115 1.96 -6.07 17.12
N TYR A 116 0.97 -5.54 17.84
CA TYR A 116 0.73 -4.09 17.95
C TYR A 116 1.68 -3.38 18.92
N GLU A 117 2.56 -4.11 19.62
CA GLU A 117 3.65 -3.55 20.43
C GLU A 117 3.16 -2.50 21.47
N GLY A 118 1.96 -2.70 22.02
CA GLY A 118 1.33 -1.79 22.99
C GLY A 118 0.69 -0.53 22.39
N ASN A 119 0.63 -0.38 21.06
CA ASN A 119 -0.02 0.76 20.40
C ASN A 119 -1.55 0.64 20.35
N ILE A 120 -2.10 -0.56 20.56
CA ILE A 120 -3.52 -0.82 20.78
C ILE A 120 -3.66 -1.63 22.06
N PHE A 121 -4.73 -1.37 22.82
CA PHE A 121 -5.12 -2.12 23.99
C PHE A 121 -6.56 -2.64 23.83
N TRP A 122 -6.76 -3.93 24.06
CA TRP A 122 -8.09 -4.56 24.06
C TRP A 122 -8.61 -4.69 25.50
N ALA A 123 -9.80 -4.16 25.76
CA ALA A 123 -10.35 -4.04 27.10
C ALA A 123 -10.92 -5.34 27.69
N GLY A 124 -10.94 -6.44 26.93
CA GLY A 124 -11.12 -7.78 27.49
C GLY A 124 -10.07 -8.14 28.55
N ARG A 125 -8.93 -7.42 28.58
CA ARG A 125 -7.88 -7.55 29.62
C ARG A 125 -8.18 -6.78 30.91
N TRP A 126 -9.16 -5.87 30.95
CA TRP A 126 -9.53 -5.20 32.20
C TRP A 126 -10.13 -6.17 33.21
N GLY A 127 -9.86 -5.89 34.50
CA GLY A 127 -10.51 -6.60 35.61
C GLY A 127 -11.93 -6.08 35.87
N SER A 128 -12.15 -4.77 35.71
CA SER A 128 -13.45 -4.12 35.83
C SER A 128 -13.41 -2.72 35.18
N PRO A 129 -14.43 -2.33 34.38
CA PRO A 129 -15.44 -3.23 33.84
C PRO A 129 -14.81 -4.25 32.88
N VAL A 130 -15.46 -5.40 32.70
CA VAL A 130 -15.10 -6.29 31.60
C VAL A 130 -15.73 -5.72 30.33
N ASP A 131 -14.95 -5.55 29.26
CA ASP A 131 -15.43 -4.91 28.05
C ASP A 131 -14.76 -5.52 26.81
N GLU A 132 -15.30 -6.64 26.31
CA GLU A 132 -14.68 -7.41 25.23
C GLU A 132 -14.98 -6.86 23.82
N MET A 133 -15.98 -5.97 23.67
CA MET A 133 -16.20 -5.20 22.42
C MET A 133 -15.17 -4.09 22.23
N HIS A 134 -14.60 -3.59 23.34
CA HIS A 134 -13.87 -2.33 23.36
C HIS A 134 -12.38 -2.50 23.09
N SER A 135 -11.85 -1.65 22.22
CA SER A 135 -10.42 -1.50 21.98
C SER A 135 -10.06 -0.03 21.86
N GLN A 136 -8.85 0.33 22.29
CA GLN A 136 -8.41 1.73 22.32
C GLN A 136 -6.97 1.86 21.85
N VAL A 137 -6.61 3.07 21.41
CA VAL A 137 -5.20 3.43 21.26
C VAL A 137 -4.51 3.22 22.61
N GLY A 138 -3.34 2.58 22.56
CA GLY A 138 -2.65 2.10 23.75
C GLY A 138 -2.22 3.21 24.69
N TYR A 139 -2.05 2.85 25.96
CA TYR A 139 -1.53 3.75 26.99
C TYR A 139 -0.12 4.24 26.65
N ASP A 140 0.23 5.43 27.17
CA ASP A 140 1.57 5.99 27.04
C ASP A 140 2.05 6.21 25.58
N THR A 141 1.11 6.31 24.63
CA THR A 141 1.39 6.59 23.21
C THR A 141 1.27 8.08 22.85
N TYR A 142 0.81 8.91 23.79
CA TYR A 142 0.69 10.36 23.64
C TYR A 142 1.48 11.08 24.73
N ASP A 143 2.26 12.08 24.34
CA ASP A 143 2.94 12.97 25.28
C ASP A 143 2.04 14.18 25.56
N GLN A 144 1.43 14.21 26.74
CA GLN A 144 0.55 15.31 27.17
C GLN A 144 1.30 16.62 27.44
N GLN A 145 2.60 16.56 27.77
CA GLN A 145 3.40 17.76 28.00
C GLN A 145 3.76 18.42 26.68
N ALA A 146 4.15 17.61 25.69
CA ALA A 146 4.42 18.07 24.33
C ALA A 146 3.14 18.30 23.49
N ASP A 147 1.98 17.86 23.99
CA ASP A 147 0.72 17.78 23.26
C ASP A 147 0.88 17.14 21.87
N ALA A 148 1.56 16.00 21.81
CA ALA A 148 1.86 15.29 20.56
C ALA A 148 1.93 13.77 20.73
N PRO A 149 1.62 12.97 19.68
CA PRO A 149 1.87 11.53 19.69
C PRO A 149 3.38 11.24 19.83
N LYS A 150 3.73 10.17 20.54
CA LYS A 150 5.14 9.81 20.72
C LYS A 150 5.78 9.34 19.41
N PRO A 151 7.09 9.58 19.21
CA PRO A 151 7.82 9.10 18.02
C PRO A 151 7.75 7.58 17.80
N SER A 152 7.65 6.79 18.88
CA SER A 152 7.51 5.33 18.81
C SER A 152 6.24 4.89 18.07
N VAL A 153 5.15 5.65 18.17
CA VAL A 153 3.89 5.37 17.46
C VAL A 153 4.07 5.52 15.96
N PHE A 154 4.72 6.60 15.53
CA PHE A 154 5.02 6.81 14.12
C PHE A 154 5.99 5.75 13.57
N ASN A 155 6.97 5.34 14.37
CA ASN A 155 7.87 4.24 14.02
C ASN A 155 7.10 2.92 13.82
N PHE A 156 6.16 2.61 14.72
CA PHE A 156 5.30 1.44 14.57
C PHE A 156 4.47 1.51 13.28
N ILE A 157 3.76 2.64 13.05
CA ILE A 157 2.93 2.84 11.86
C ILE A 157 3.77 2.62 10.59
N ALA A 158 4.94 3.26 10.50
CA ALA A 158 5.81 3.14 9.33
C ALA A 158 6.28 1.70 9.06
N ARG A 159 6.53 0.90 10.11
CA ARG A 159 6.99 -0.48 9.99
C ARG A 159 5.88 -1.50 9.75
N LYS A 160 4.67 -1.24 10.27
CA LYS A 160 3.66 -2.28 10.52
C LYS A 160 2.29 -2.00 9.92
N ILE A 161 2.00 -0.76 9.52
CA ILE A 161 0.71 -0.38 8.95
C ILE A 161 0.90 -0.02 7.48
N ARG A 162 0.11 -0.63 6.61
CA ARG A 162 0.13 -0.44 5.16
C ARG A 162 -0.74 0.76 4.77
N ALA A 163 -0.42 1.36 3.62
CA ALA A 163 -1.14 2.52 3.08
C ALA A 163 -2.63 2.25 2.82
N ASP A 164 -3.00 1.02 2.44
CA ASP A 164 -4.38 0.58 2.22
C ASP A 164 -5.19 0.43 3.52
N GLY A 165 -4.56 0.64 4.68
CA GLY A 165 -5.20 0.57 5.97
C GLY A 165 -5.20 -0.82 6.60
N TYR A 166 -4.60 -1.84 5.97
CA TYR A 166 -4.30 -3.09 6.65
C TYR A 166 -3.03 -2.95 7.49
N SER A 167 -2.89 -3.77 8.53
CA SER A 167 -1.58 -4.04 9.11
C SER A 167 -0.81 -5.08 8.28
N THR A 168 0.48 -5.24 8.57
CA THR A 168 1.29 -6.35 8.05
C THR A 168 1.08 -7.66 8.81
N PHE A 169 0.26 -7.66 9.88
CA PHE A 169 -0.07 -8.85 10.67
C PHE A 169 -0.65 -9.93 9.77
N ARG A 170 0.03 -11.08 9.69
CA ARG A 170 -0.33 -12.24 8.85
C ARG A 170 -0.56 -11.94 7.36
N ARG A 171 -0.23 -10.73 6.89
CA ARG A 171 -0.32 -10.30 5.47
C ARG A 171 1.03 -9.98 4.85
N GLY A 172 2.07 -9.84 5.67
CA GLY A 172 3.39 -9.40 5.21
C GLY A 172 3.36 -7.96 4.69
N ASN A 173 4.47 -7.53 4.11
CA ASN A 173 4.64 -6.17 3.62
C ASN A 173 4.31 -6.06 2.11
N LYS A 174 3.25 -6.75 1.64
CA LYS A 174 2.92 -6.76 0.21
C LYS A 174 2.77 -5.31 -0.27
N PRO A 175 3.64 -4.83 -1.18
CA PRO A 175 3.57 -3.47 -1.67
C PRO A 175 2.21 -3.32 -2.33
N LEU A 176 1.47 -2.31 -1.87
CA LEU A 176 0.42 -1.76 -2.70
C LEU A 176 1.13 -1.14 -3.89
N GLY A 177 0.64 -1.39 -5.10
CA GLY A 177 1.18 -0.74 -6.29
C GLY A 177 1.30 0.78 -6.06
N ALA A 178 2.17 1.43 -6.84
CA ALA A 178 2.44 2.85 -6.67
C ALA A 178 1.19 3.74 -6.78
N VAL A 179 0.13 3.28 -7.48
CA VAL A 179 -1.15 3.98 -7.63
C VAL A 179 -1.91 4.15 -6.29
N PRO A 180 -2.30 3.07 -5.56
CA PRO A 180 -2.93 3.22 -4.25
C PRO A 180 -2.09 4.01 -3.25
N VAL A 181 -0.76 3.85 -3.26
CA VAL A 181 0.14 4.61 -2.39
C VAL A 181 0.06 6.09 -2.70
N LEU A 182 0.14 6.47 -3.98
CA LEU A 182 0.05 7.86 -4.40
C LEU A 182 -1.32 8.46 -4.07
N ALA A 183 -2.40 7.71 -4.29
CA ALA A 183 -3.76 8.12 -3.93
C ALA A 183 -3.87 8.42 -2.43
N ALA A 184 -3.42 7.52 -1.57
CA ALA A 184 -3.44 7.69 -0.12
C ALA A 184 -2.56 8.85 0.34
N ALA A 185 -1.33 8.97 -0.20
CA ALA A 185 -0.39 10.04 0.15
C ALA A 185 -0.91 11.44 -0.21
N THR A 186 -1.65 11.55 -1.32
CA THR A 186 -2.13 12.84 -1.85
C THR A 186 -3.57 13.15 -1.46
N GLY A 187 -4.38 12.15 -1.11
CA GLY A 187 -5.83 12.26 -0.93
C GLY A 187 -6.61 12.31 -2.24
N LEU A 188 -6.00 11.91 -3.36
CA LEU A 188 -6.65 11.83 -4.67
C LEU A 188 -7.38 10.49 -4.86
N SER A 189 -8.27 10.42 -5.86
CA SER A 189 -8.81 9.13 -6.30
C SER A 189 -7.72 8.27 -6.95
N GLU A 190 -7.86 6.94 -6.89
CA GLU A 190 -6.91 6.03 -7.57
C GLU A 190 -6.85 6.26 -9.07
N ALA A 191 -7.96 6.60 -9.73
CA ALA A 191 -7.98 6.94 -11.15
C ALA A 191 -7.09 8.16 -11.45
N ARG A 192 -7.19 9.22 -10.63
CA ARG A 192 -6.33 10.39 -10.80
C ARG A 192 -4.88 10.08 -10.45
N ALA A 193 -4.63 9.30 -9.41
CA ALA A 193 -3.29 8.87 -9.03
C ALA A 193 -2.63 8.06 -10.16
N ALA A 194 -3.36 7.14 -10.80
CA ALA A 194 -2.88 6.36 -11.95
C ALA A 194 -2.48 7.26 -13.12
N GLU A 195 -3.30 8.26 -13.44
CA GLU A 195 -3.03 9.21 -14.53
C GLU A 195 -1.73 10.01 -14.30
N ILE A 196 -1.50 10.49 -13.07
CA ILE A 196 -0.36 11.37 -12.78
C ILE A 196 0.89 10.63 -12.32
N LEU A 197 0.78 9.34 -11.99
CA LEU A 197 1.88 8.55 -11.41
C LEU A 197 3.17 8.64 -12.24
N PRO A 198 3.17 8.53 -13.58
CA PRO A 198 4.40 8.66 -14.36
C PRO A 198 5.09 10.02 -14.13
N ALA A 199 4.35 11.12 -14.22
CA ALA A 199 4.89 12.46 -14.01
C ALA A 199 5.36 12.70 -12.57
N VAL A 200 4.67 12.13 -11.57
CA VAL A 200 5.11 12.16 -10.16
C VAL A 200 6.40 11.38 -9.98
N SER A 201 6.47 10.14 -10.47
CA SER A 201 7.67 9.30 -10.42
C SER A 201 8.86 9.99 -11.05
N ASP A 202 8.69 10.53 -12.25
CA ASP A 202 9.77 11.21 -12.99
C ASP A 202 10.24 12.47 -12.26
N GLY A 203 9.32 13.26 -11.71
CA GLY A 203 9.63 14.42 -10.89
C GLY A 203 10.39 14.05 -9.62
N LEU A 204 9.95 13.04 -8.88
CA LEU A 204 10.61 12.56 -7.67
C LEU A 204 12.03 12.04 -7.96
N LYS A 205 12.20 11.26 -9.03
CA LYS A 205 13.48 10.72 -9.48
C LYS A 205 14.45 11.84 -9.88
N ALA A 206 13.99 12.77 -10.71
CA ALA A 206 14.79 13.93 -11.14
C ALA A 206 15.13 14.86 -9.97
N SER A 207 14.25 14.99 -8.97
CA SER A 207 14.49 15.71 -7.72
C SER A 207 15.42 14.99 -6.74
N GLN A 208 15.84 13.75 -7.03
CA GLN A 208 16.58 12.90 -6.08
C GLN A 208 15.86 12.71 -4.74
N CYS A 209 14.53 12.66 -4.78
CA CYS A 209 13.69 12.39 -3.62
C CYS A 209 13.59 10.87 -3.42
N THR A 210 14.62 10.30 -2.81
CA THR A 210 14.77 8.84 -2.63
C THR A 210 14.54 8.35 -1.20
N SER A 211 14.11 9.23 -0.30
CA SER A 211 13.76 8.92 1.09
C SER A 211 12.31 9.28 1.39
N VAL A 212 11.72 8.63 2.38
CA VAL A 212 10.33 8.87 2.84
C VAL A 212 10.05 10.35 3.07
N ASN A 213 10.92 11.05 3.82
CA ASN A 213 10.75 12.47 4.13
C ASN A 213 10.84 13.36 2.89
N ARG A 214 11.78 13.08 1.98
CA ARG A 214 11.92 13.85 0.74
C ARG A 214 10.72 13.66 -0.18
N ILE A 215 10.27 12.42 -0.35
CA ILE A 215 9.07 12.10 -1.16
C ILE A 215 7.83 12.77 -0.56
N ALA A 216 7.63 12.64 0.75
CA ALA A 216 6.50 13.26 1.43
C ALA A 216 6.51 14.79 1.29
N MET A 217 7.67 15.44 1.43
CA MET A 217 7.79 16.88 1.29
C MET A 217 7.52 17.34 -0.15
N TRP A 218 8.04 16.60 -1.12
CA TRP A 218 7.81 16.87 -2.54
C TRP A 218 6.31 16.79 -2.86
N LEU A 219 5.65 15.70 -2.48
CA LEU A 219 4.22 15.52 -2.70
C LEU A 219 3.39 16.64 -2.02
N ALA A 220 3.78 17.05 -0.81
CA ALA A 220 3.08 18.08 -0.07
C ALA A 220 3.17 19.45 -0.72
N HIS A 221 4.38 19.91 -1.05
CA HIS A 221 4.57 21.24 -1.59
C HIS A 221 4.16 21.34 -3.06
N VAL A 222 4.55 20.37 -3.89
CA VAL A 222 4.16 20.34 -5.30
C VAL A 222 2.64 20.16 -5.43
N GLY A 223 2.05 19.32 -4.56
CA GLY A 223 0.60 19.18 -4.47
C GLY A 223 -0.09 20.48 -4.07
N HIS A 224 0.46 21.27 -3.16
CA HIS A 224 -0.10 22.57 -2.81
C HIS A 224 -0.06 23.56 -3.99
N GLU A 225 1.10 23.74 -4.62
CA GLU A 225 1.29 24.69 -5.73
C GLU A 225 0.40 24.40 -6.95
N SER A 226 0.05 23.13 -7.15
CA SER A 226 -0.74 22.66 -8.30
C SER A 226 -2.22 22.41 -8.00
N VAL A 227 -2.70 22.79 -6.81
CA VAL A 227 -4.07 22.54 -6.35
C VAL A 227 -4.39 21.04 -6.37
N SER A 228 -3.58 20.26 -5.67
CA SER A 228 -3.59 18.79 -5.64
C SER A 228 -3.36 18.16 -7.00
N PHE A 229 -2.29 18.58 -7.70
CA PHE A 229 -1.90 18.07 -9.02
C PHE A 229 -2.96 18.29 -10.09
N LYS A 230 -3.90 19.21 -9.88
CA LYS A 230 -5.04 19.44 -10.78
C LYS A 230 -4.65 20.26 -12.00
N TYR A 231 -3.80 21.27 -11.81
CA TYR A 231 -3.44 22.22 -12.86
C TYR A 231 -1.95 22.15 -13.20
N THR A 232 -1.64 22.03 -14.49
CA THR A 232 -0.29 22.12 -15.05
C THR A 232 -0.02 23.48 -15.70
N GLU A 233 -1.03 24.35 -15.75
CA GLU A 233 -0.91 25.74 -16.19
C GLU A 233 -1.78 26.67 -15.35
N GLU A 234 -1.34 27.92 -15.24
CA GLU A 234 -2.04 28.99 -14.57
C GLU A 234 -3.39 29.29 -15.25
N ILE A 235 -4.42 29.53 -14.44
CA ILE A 235 -5.77 29.86 -14.92
C ILE A 235 -5.80 31.25 -15.58
N ALA A 236 -5.08 32.22 -15.02
CA ALA A 236 -5.00 33.58 -15.55
C ALA A 236 -3.98 33.67 -16.70
N LYS A 237 -4.47 33.88 -17.92
CA LYS A 237 -3.62 33.83 -19.14
C LYS A 237 -3.07 35.19 -19.61
N ASN A 238 -3.59 36.28 -19.06
CA ASN A 238 -3.27 37.67 -19.49
C ASN A 238 -2.46 38.45 -18.43
N GLY A 239 -1.75 37.74 -17.56
CA GLY A 239 -0.93 38.33 -16.50
C GLY A 239 0.33 39.03 -17.01
N ARG A 240 1.07 39.66 -16.08
CA ARG A 240 2.27 40.49 -16.35
C ARG A 240 3.41 39.79 -17.12
N TYR A 241 3.43 38.47 -17.13
CA TYR A 241 4.46 37.62 -17.72
C TYR A 241 3.96 36.85 -18.94
N ALA A 242 2.76 37.15 -19.46
CA ALA A 242 2.26 36.55 -20.70
C ALA A 242 3.25 36.82 -21.87
N PRO A 243 3.52 35.83 -22.74
CA PRO A 243 2.90 34.50 -22.83
C PRO A 243 3.48 33.43 -21.88
N TYR A 244 4.56 33.74 -21.14
CA TYR A 244 5.28 32.85 -20.22
C TYR A 244 4.63 32.81 -18.83
N ILE A 245 3.33 32.49 -18.81
CA ILE A 245 2.53 32.27 -17.61
C ILE A 245 2.99 31.05 -16.81
N GLY A 246 2.45 30.87 -15.60
CA GLY A 246 2.80 29.73 -14.75
C GLY A 246 2.49 28.41 -15.44
N ARG A 247 3.49 27.54 -15.60
CA ARG A 247 3.32 26.16 -16.08
C ARG A 247 4.09 25.16 -15.22
N THR A 248 3.78 23.88 -15.40
CA THR A 248 4.17 22.76 -14.53
C THR A 248 3.53 22.86 -13.14
N TRP A 249 3.79 21.89 -12.27
CA TRP A 249 3.22 21.90 -10.92
C TRP A 249 3.87 22.90 -9.96
N ILE A 250 4.99 23.53 -10.35
CA ILE A 250 5.68 24.56 -9.53
C ILE A 250 5.55 25.98 -10.09
N GLN A 251 4.68 26.20 -11.09
CA GLN A 251 4.38 27.52 -11.65
C GLN A 251 5.64 28.26 -12.19
N ILE A 252 6.39 27.61 -13.09
CA ILE A 252 7.46 28.28 -13.83
C ILE A 252 6.86 29.43 -14.64
N THR A 253 7.30 30.66 -14.36
CA THR A 253 6.82 31.92 -14.95
C THR A 253 8.00 32.71 -15.51
N TRP A 254 7.75 33.67 -16.41
CA TRP A 254 8.75 34.54 -17.06
C TRP A 254 9.61 33.88 -18.14
N ASP A 255 9.91 34.66 -19.18
CA ASP A 255 10.70 34.22 -20.33
C ASP A 255 12.10 33.71 -19.95
N TYR A 256 12.76 34.37 -18.99
CA TYR A 256 14.09 33.99 -18.54
C TYR A 256 14.11 32.63 -17.83
N ASN A 257 13.08 32.28 -17.05
CA ASN A 257 12.99 30.96 -16.42
C ASN A 257 12.64 29.88 -17.45
N TYR A 258 11.77 30.18 -18.42
CA TYR A 258 11.50 29.25 -19.54
C TYR A 258 12.77 28.95 -20.33
N ARG A 259 13.61 29.96 -20.56
CA ARG A 259 14.93 29.79 -21.20
C ARG A 259 15.87 28.95 -20.36
N ALA A 260 16.00 29.24 -19.06
CA ALA A 260 16.86 28.47 -18.16
C ALA A 260 16.41 27.01 -18.04
N PHE A 261 15.11 26.76 -17.95
CA PHE A 261 14.55 25.41 -17.95
C PHE A 261 14.77 24.68 -19.28
N SER A 262 14.66 25.39 -20.41
CA SER A 262 14.95 24.82 -21.74
C SER A 262 16.41 24.37 -21.86
N GLN A 263 17.35 25.20 -21.39
CA GLN A 263 18.78 24.87 -21.37
C GLN A 263 19.05 23.64 -20.50
N TRP A 264 18.48 23.60 -19.30
CA TRP A 264 18.61 22.47 -18.38
C TRP A 264 18.07 21.15 -18.96
N CYS A 265 16.92 21.20 -19.64
CA CYS A 265 16.35 20.04 -20.34
C CYS A 265 17.21 19.60 -21.53
N PHE A 266 17.78 20.55 -22.28
CA PHE A 266 18.63 20.28 -23.43
C PHE A 266 19.94 19.59 -23.03
N GLU A 267 20.59 20.06 -21.97
CA GLU A 267 21.80 19.45 -21.40
C GLU A 267 21.57 17.99 -20.95
N ARG A 268 20.32 17.63 -20.67
CA ARG A 268 19.88 16.27 -20.28
C ARG A 268 19.25 15.50 -21.43
N ALA A 269 19.37 16.00 -22.66
CA ALA A 269 18.81 15.41 -23.88
C ALA A 269 17.29 15.15 -23.83
N MET A 270 16.54 15.90 -23.03
CA MET A 270 15.08 15.78 -22.91
C MET A 270 14.34 16.55 -24.02
N VAL A 271 14.97 17.59 -24.56
CA VAL A 271 14.45 18.44 -25.64
C VAL A 271 15.53 18.67 -26.70
N PRO A 272 15.16 18.93 -27.98
CA PRO A 272 16.12 19.01 -29.08
C PRO A 272 16.87 20.34 -29.18
N THR A 273 16.41 21.42 -28.53
CA THR A 273 17.06 22.74 -28.57
C THR A 273 17.12 23.40 -27.20
N SER A 274 18.12 24.25 -26.97
CA SER A 274 18.35 24.94 -25.69
C SER A 274 17.37 26.07 -25.41
N ASP A 275 16.51 26.44 -26.36
CA ASP A 275 15.44 27.44 -26.25
C ASP A 275 14.04 26.84 -26.44
N TYR A 276 13.91 25.51 -26.35
CA TYR A 276 12.70 24.77 -26.72
C TYR A 276 11.40 25.34 -26.15
N PHE A 277 11.34 25.62 -24.84
CA PHE A 277 10.13 26.16 -24.21
C PHE A 277 9.99 27.68 -24.37
N VAL A 278 11.00 28.39 -24.87
CA VAL A 278 10.80 29.78 -25.31
C VAL A 278 9.96 29.80 -26.59
N VAL A 279 10.28 28.89 -27.52
CA VAL A 279 9.59 28.75 -28.81
C VAL A 279 8.25 28.02 -28.65
N ASN A 280 8.26 26.89 -27.94
CA ASN A 280 7.13 25.99 -27.74
C ASN A 280 6.52 26.14 -26.33
N TYR A 281 6.38 27.38 -25.84
CA TYR A 281 6.00 27.67 -24.45
C TYR A 281 4.71 27.01 -23.97
N ARG A 282 3.79 26.68 -24.87
CA ARG A 282 2.53 25.98 -24.53
C ARG A 282 2.75 24.53 -24.14
N GLU A 283 3.73 23.86 -24.74
CA GLU A 283 4.04 22.46 -24.43
C GLU A 283 4.49 22.27 -22.99
N LEU A 284 5.00 23.31 -22.32
CA LEU A 284 5.37 23.21 -20.90
C LEU A 284 4.16 22.93 -19.99
N ALA A 285 2.93 23.04 -20.50
CA ALA A 285 1.70 22.66 -19.79
C ALA A 285 1.41 21.14 -19.88
N ASP A 286 2.09 20.38 -20.73
CA ASP A 286 1.86 18.95 -20.85
C ASP A 286 2.24 18.22 -19.55
N LEU A 287 1.42 17.23 -19.17
CA LEU A 287 1.58 16.50 -17.91
C LEU A 287 2.98 15.88 -17.74
N LYS A 288 3.61 15.40 -18.83
CA LYS A 288 4.96 14.83 -18.81
C LYS A 288 6.03 15.81 -18.28
N TRP A 289 5.81 17.12 -18.42
CA TRP A 289 6.73 18.14 -17.91
C TRP A 289 6.37 18.62 -16.51
N ALA A 290 5.19 18.27 -15.98
CA ALA A 290 4.68 18.84 -14.74
C ALA A 290 5.58 18.49 -13.54
N GLY A 291 5.99 17.22 -13.43
CA GLY A 291 6.95 16.77 -12.41
C GLY A 291 8.39 17.18 -12.70
N ILE A 292 8.80 17.19 -13.98
CA ILE A 292 10.15 17.60 -14.40
C ILE A 292 10.41 19.08 -14.09
N GLY A 293 9.44 19.97 -14.35
CA GLY A 293 9.53 21.39 -13.98
C GLY A 293 9.65 21.60 -12.47
N ALA A 294 8.90 20.83 -11.69
CA ALA A 294 9.05 20.82 -10.23
C ALA A 294 10.47 20.39 -9.83
N SER A 295 11.04 19.38 -10.50
CA SER A 295 12.40 18.93 -10.20
C SER A 295 13.49 19.97 -10.49
N TRP A 296 13.37 20.73 -11.58
CA TRP A 296 14.31 21.80 -11.90
C TRP A 296 14.34 22.87 -10.81
N TYR A 297 13.17 23.29 -10.31
CA TYR A 297 13.13 24.22 -9.19
C TYR A 297 13.77 23.61 -7.93
N TRP A 298 13.45 22.35 -7.68
CA TRP A 298 13.87 21.61 -6.49
C TRP A 298 15.38 21.35 -6.40
N THR A 299 16.07 21.24 -7.53
CA THR A 299 17.50 20.92 -7.59
C THR A 299 18.36 22.11 -8.00
N GLU A 300 17.88 22.94 -8.93
CA GLU A 300 18.69 24.03 -9.51
C GLU A 300 18.38 25.38 -8.89
N GLN A 301 17.12 25.64 -8.54
CA GLN A 301 16.72 26.94 -8.01
C GLN A 301 16.90 27.02 -6.50
N ARG A 302 16.70 25.92 -5.79
CA ARG A 302 16.78 25.85 -4.32
C ARG A 302 17.42 24.53 -3.89
N PRO A 303 18.20 24.49 -2.79
CA PRO A 303 18.75 23.25 -2.24
C PRO A 303 17.70 22.51 -1.40
N MET A 304 16.59 22.10 -2.02
CA MET A 304 15.43 21.63 -1.27
C MET A 304 15.72 20.36 -0.44
N ASN A 305 16.50 19.42 -0.99
CA ASN A 305 16.86 18.20 -0.29
C ASN A 305 17.68 18.48 0.98
N ASP A 306 18.62 19.42 0.93
CA ASP A 306 19.44 19.80 2.09
C ASP A 306 18.58 20.42 3.20
N LEU A 307 17.62 21.27 2.82
CA LEU A 307 16.65 21.84 3.77
C LEU A 307 15.77 20.75 4.41
N ILE A 308 15.37 19.74 3.66
CA ILE A 308 14.53 18.66 4.19
C ILE A 308 15.31 17.76 5.12
N ASP A 309 16.53 17.40 4.75
CA ASP A 309 17.39 16.52 5.53
C ASP A 309 17.84 17.18 6.85
N ALA A 310 17.99 18.51 6.86
CA ALA A 310 18.29 19.27 8.07
C ALA A 310 17.13 19.24 9.11
N GLY A 311 15.90 18.89 8.70
CA GLY A 311 14.74 18.80 9.58
C GLY A 311 14.46 20.11 10.32
N GLU A 312 14.30 20.07 11.64
CA GLU A 312 14.09 21.27 12.47
C GLU A 312 15.30 22.23 12.46
N GLY A 313 16.48 21.75 12.06
CA GLY A 313 17.68 22.57 11.87
C GLY A 313 17.75 23.32 10.53
N ALA A 314 16.77 23.14 9.64
CA ALA A 314 16.73 23.84 8.36
C ALA A 314 16.60 25.36 8.57
N CYS A 315 17.32 26.15 7.78
CA CYS A 315 17.27 27.60 7.84
C CYS A 315 17.15 28.19 6.42
N TRP A 316 16.24 29.13 6.22
CA TRP A 316 16.10 29.87 4.97
C TRP A 316 15.66 31.31 5.25
N GLY A 317 16.56 32.28 5.07
CA GLY A 317 16.33 33.64 5.57
C GLY A 317 16.07 33.63 7.08
N ASP A 318 14.98 34.28 7.51
CA ASP A 318 14.56 34.35 8.91
C ASP A 318 13.70 33.14 9.36
N TYR A 319 13.50 32.15 8.49
CA TYR A 319 12.64 31.00 8.76
C TYR A 319 13.47 29.77 9.16
N SER A 320 12.91 28.95 10.05
CA SER A 320 13.52 27.69 10.50
C SER A 320 12.60 26.48 10.30
N GLY A 321 13.19 25.28 10.33
CA GLY A 321 12.50 23.99 10.20
C GLY A 321 11.63 23.92 8.95
N PHE A 322 10.41 23.41 9.10
CA PHE A 322 9.46 23.31 7.98
C PHE A 322 9.03 24.67 7.39
N ALA A 323 9.05 25.74 8.19
CA ALA A 323 8.77 27.08 7.68
C ALA A 323 9.88 27.54 6.73
N ALA A 324 11.14 27.12 6.96
CA ALA A 324 12.25 27.35 6.04
C ALA A 324 12.02 26.67 4.69
N VAL A 325 11.60 25.39 4.70
CA VAL A 325 11.26 24.64 3.47
C VAL A 325 10.12 25.32 2.70
N THR A 326 9.09 25.79 3.42
CA THR A 326 7.97 26.52 2.81
C THR A 326 8.41 27.85 2.20
N ALA A 327 9.21 28.62 2.94
CA ALA A 327 9.72 29.91 2.49
C ALA A 327 10.68 29.79 1.31
N ALA A 328 11.45 28.71 1.23
CA ALA A 328 12.32 28.44 0.09
C ALA A 328 11.54 28.35 -1.24
N ILE A 329 10.35 27.74 -1.20
CA ILE A 329 9.48 27.54 -2.37
C ILE A 329 8.62 28.78 -2.66
N ASN A 330 7.92 29.29 -1.65
CA ASN A 330 6.88 30.30 -1.86
C ASN A 330 7.36 31.74 -1.60
N GLY A 331 8.57 31.93 -1.06
CA GLY A 331 9.07 33.23 -0.61
C GLY A 331 8.53 33.70 0.74
N GLY A 332 7.81 32.82 1.46
CA GLY A 332 7.22 33.07 2.77
C GLY A 332 6.43 31.84 3.25
N THR A 333 5.50 32.01 4.19
CA THR A 333 4.74 30.91 4.82
C THR A 333 3.31 30.77 4.31
N ASN A 334 3.00 31.24 3.09
CA ASN A 334 1.65 31.10 2.56
C ASN A 334 1.27 29.62 2.42
N GLY A 335 0.09 29.27 2.94
CA GLY A 335 -0.42 27.90 2.93
C GLY A 335 0.29 26.94 3.89
N LEU A 336 1.07 27.42 4.87
CA LEU A 336 1.89 26.58 5.77
C LEU A 336 1.09 25.43 6.41
N ALA A 337 -0.13 25.69 6.87
CA ALA A 337 -0.99 24.68 7.49
C ALA A 337 -1.41 23.58 6.49
N ASP A 338 -1.88 23.94 5.30
CA ASP A 338 -2.28 22.97 4.27
C ASP A 338 -1.07 22.12 3.80
N ARG A 339 0.10 22.75 3.64
CA ARG A 339 1.34 22.03 3.31
C ARG A 339 1.72 21.05 4.41
N ARG A 340 1.58 21.44 5.68
CA ARG A 340 1.83 20.56 6.82
C ARG A 340 0.88 19.36 6.82
N ASP A 341 -0.40 19.60 6.58
CA ASP A 341 -1.41 18.53 6.58
C ASP A 341 -1.15 17.53 5.44
N ARG A 342 -0.77 18.03 4.24
CA ARG A 342 -0.34 17.17 3.12
C ARG A 342 0.93 16.39 3.46
N TYR A 343 1.91 17.02 4.08
CA TYR A 343 3.16 16.38 4.48
C TYR A 343 2.89 15.25 5.47
N ASN A 344 2.08 15.51 6.49
CA ASN A 344 1.68 14.50 7.48
C ASN A 344 0.91 13.35 6.81
N ARG A 345 -0.02 13.63 5.89
CA ARG A 345 -0.74 12.60 5.12
C ARG A 345 0.20 11.70 4.32
N ALA A 346 1.18 12.29 3.65
CA ALA A 346 2.16 11.53 2.89
C ALA A 346 3.07 10.72 3.81
N LEU A 347 3.56 11.30 4.92
CA LEU A 347 4.40 10.60 5.90
C LEU A 347 3.72 9.38 6.52
N LEU A 348 2.38 9.39 6.68
CA LEU A 348 1.64 8.23 7.18
C LEU A 348 1.79 6.98 6.29
N GLN A 349 2.23 7.12 5.04
CA GLN A 349 2.46 5.99 4.15
C GLN A 349 3.82 5.29 4.39
N GLY A 350 4.73 5.92 5.15
CA GLY A 350 6.03 5.34 5.50
C GLY A 350 6.84 4.86 4.29
N ASP A 351 7.42 3.67 4.41
CA ASP A 351 8.26 3.06 3.37
C ASP A 351 7.50 2.77 2.07
N ALA A 352 6.15 2.70 2.10
CA ALA A 352 5.36 2.52 0.89
C ALA A 352 5.61 3.66 -0.12
N LEU A 353 5.95 4.87 0.33
CA LEU A 353 6.32 5.98 -0.55
C LEU A 353 7.49 5.64 -1.48
N LEU A 354 8.39 4.74 -1.08
CA LEU A 354 9.52 4.33 -1.91
C LEU A 354 9.07 3.61 -3.19
N SER A 355 7.86 3.04 -3.22
CA SER A 355 7.30 2.44 -4.43
C SER A 355 7.07 3.47 -5.54
N LEU A 356 6.95 4.76 -5.20
CA LEU A 356 6.76 5.84 -6.19
C LEU A 356 8.02 6.13 -7.00
N VAL A 357 9.18 5.75 -6.47
CA VAL A 357 10.49 5.93 -7.12
C VAL A 357 11.17 4.61 -7.45
N ALA A 358 10.56 3.49 -7.07
CA ALA A 358 11.01 2.17 -7.46
C ALA A 358 11.10 2.09 -9.01
N PRO A 359 12.04 1.28 -9.54
CA PRO A 359 11.98 0.89 -10.93
C PRO A 359 10.57 0.35 -11.18
N THR A 360 9.87 0.90 -12.17
CA THR A 360 8.67 0.26 -12.69
C THR A 360 9.14 -1.05 -13.30
N GLU A 361 9.12 -2.13 -12.52
CA GLU A 361 8.84 -3.43 -13.12
C GLU A 361 7.44 -3.26 -13.70
N THR A 362 7.35 -2.94 -14.99
CA THR A 362 6.17 -3.30 -15.75
C THR A 362 5.97 -4.79 -15.44
N PRO A 363 4.87 -5.20 -14.79
CA PRO A 363 4.54 -6.62 -14.76
C PRO A 363 4.66 -7.08 -16.21
N ASP A 364 5.41 -8.15 -16.44
CA ASP A 364 5.48 -8.74 -17.76
C ASP A 364 4.02 -8.87 -18.25
N PRO A 365 3.66 -8.50 -19.48
CA PRO A 365 2.31 -8.73 -20.00
C PRO A 365 1.81 -10.16 -19.74
N ILE A 366 2.73 -11.13 -19.67
CA ILE A 366 2.44 -12.50 -19.24
C ILE A 366 2.07 -12.57 -17.76
N GLU A 367 2.76 -11.87 -16.88
CA GLU A 367 2.45 -11.81 -15.45
C GLU A 367 1.10 -11.13 -15.18
N GLU A 368 0.79 -10.03 -15.88
CA GLU A 368 -0.53 -9.39 -15.82
C GLU A 368 -1.63 -10.35 -16.31
N LEU A 369 -1.38 -11.06 -17.41
CA LEU A 369 -2.31 -12.05 -17.96
C LEU A 369 -2.49 -13.25 -17.01
N LEU A 370 -1.43 -13.71 -16.35
CA LEU A 370 -1.46 -14.81 -15.38
C LEU A 370 -2.13 -14.43 -14.05
N MET A 371 -2.06 -13.15 -13.67
CA MET A 371 -2.74 -12.60 -12.50
C MET A 371 -4.20 -12.18 -12.78
N SER A 372 -4.62 -12.16 -14.05
CA SER A 372 -5.99 -11.83 -14.43
C SER A 372 -6.97 -12.99 -14.17
N ASP A 373 -8.24 -12.66 -13.89
CA ASP A 373 -9.34 -13.63 -13.86
C ASP A 373 -9.86 -13.99 -15.27
N LEU A 374 -9.05 -13.75 -16.31
CA LEU A 374 -9.45 -14.01 -17.69
C LEU A 374 -9.68 -15.50 -17.91
N GLN A 375 -10.88 -15.82 -18.40
CA GLN A 375 -11.27 -17.17 -18.78
C GLN A 375 -11.48 -17.21 -20.29
N VAL A 376 -10.97 -18.25 -20.94
CA VAL A 376 -10.98 -18.39 -22.40
C VAL A 376 -11.54 -19.75 -22.81
N GLU A 377 -12.06 -19.82 -24.03
CA GLU A 377 -12.48 -21.08 -24.65
C GLU A 377 -11.26 -21.91 -25.09
N SER A 378 -11.38 -23.24 -25.06
CA SER A 378 -10.40 -24.12 -25.69
C SER A 378 -10.43 -23.93 -27.20
N LEU A 379 -9.25 -23.71 -27.81
CA LEU A 379 -9.10 -23.66 -29.27
C LEU A 379 -8.88 -25.04 -29.89
N SER A 380 -8.98 -26.12 -29.10
CA SER A 380 -8.87 -27.48 -29.63
C SER A 380 -9.99 -27.73 -30.65
N ILE A 381 -9.62 -28.25 -31.82
CA ILE A 381 -10.61 -28.70 -32.83
C ILE A 381 -11.48 -29.87 -32.34
N TYR A 382 -11.13 -30.46 -31.20
CA TYR A 382 -11.87 -31.54 -30.53
C TYR A 382 -12.57 -31.06 -29.24
N ALA A 383 -12.62 -29.75 -28.97
CA ALA A 383 -13.36 -29.20 -27.85
C ALA A 383 -14.85 -29.58 -27.91
N THR A 384 -15.45 -29.91 -26.77
CA THR A 384 -16.88 -30.25 -26.71
C THR A 384 -17.71 -28.97 -26.77
N PRO A 385 -18.74 -28.88 -27.63
CA PRO A 385 -19.61 -27.71 -27.65
C PRO A 385 -20.21 -27.40 -26.28
N GLY A 386 -20.00 -26.17 -25.79
CA GLY A 386 -20.49 -25.71 -24.49
C GLY A 386 -19.64 -26.15 -23.29
N GLU A 387 -18.41 -26.62 -23.49
CA GLU A 387 -17.50 -26.87 -22.38
C GLU A 387 -17.16 -25.58 -21.61
N PRO A 388 -16.96 -25.65 -20.28
CA PRO A 388 -16.70 -24.46 -19.46
C PRO A 388 -15.47 -23.67 -19.89
N LEU A 389 -15.52 -22.34 -19.76
CA LEU A 389 -14.36 -21.47 -19.93
C LEU A 389 -13.27 -21.83 -18.92
N ILE A 390 -12.01 -21.76 -19.36
CA ILE A 390 -10.86 -22.16 -18.56
C ILE A 390 -10.07 -20.90 -18.16
N PRO A 391 -9.78 -20.68 -16.86
CA PRO A 391 -8.85 -19.63 -16.44
C PRO A 391 -7.47 -19.84 -17.07
N ILE A 392 -6.82 -18.77 -17.55
CA ILE A 392 -5.53 -18.89 -18.26
C ILE A 392 -4.46 -19.63 -17.44
N VAL A 393 -4.39 -19.37 -16.13
CA VAL A 393 -3.47 -20.08 -15.22
C VAL A 393 -3.68 -21.60 -15.22
N ARG A 394 -4.93 -22.06 -15.40
CA ARG A 394 -5.26 -23.49 -15.51
C ARG A 394 -4.86 -24.07 -16.86
N MET A 395 -4.96 -23.29 -17.95
CA MET A 395 -4.43 -23.71 -19.25
C MET A 395 -2.91 -23.92 -19.21
N VAL A 396 -2.15 -23.03 -18.58
CA VAL A 396 -0.69 -23.19 -18.45
C VAL A 396 -0.34 -24.45 -17.64
N GLN A 397 -1.03 -24.69 -16.52
CA GLN A 397 -0.86 -25.91 -15.73
C GLN A 397 -1.22 -27.18 -16.53
N ALA A 398 -2.24 -27.11 -17.38
CA ALA A 398 -2.64 -28.23 -18.22
C ALA A 398 -1.60 -28.53 -19.33
N ILE A 399 -1.00 -27.49 -19.92
CA ILE A 399 0.09 -27.62 -20.90
C ILE A 399 1.31 -28.27 -20.24
N ASP A 400 1.75 -27.77 -19.07
CA ASP A 400 2.84 -28.37 -18.29
C ASP A 400 2.54 -29.84 -17.99
N ALA A 401 1.36 -30.15 -17.47
CA ALA A 401 0.99 -31.52 -17.14
C ALA A 401 1.02 -32.46 -18.36
N ALA A 402 0.58 -32.00 -19.53
CA ALA A 402 0.56 -32.78 -20.76
C ALA A 402 1.97 -33.05 -21.30
N GLU A 403 2.82 -32.02 -21.39
CA GLU A 403 4.20 -32.14 -21.85
C GLU A 403 5.06 -32.94 -20.87
N HIS A 404 4.96 -32.65 -19.57
CA HIS A 404 5.72 -33.36 -18.55
C HIS A 404 5.35 -34.85 -18.51
N ARG A 405 4.07 -35.21 -18.68
CA ARG A 405 3.67 -36.62 -18.83
C ARG A 405 4.41 -37.29 -19.99
N LYS A 406 4.38 -36.67 -21.17
CA LYS A 406 5.02 -37.21 -22.38
C LYS A 406 6.53 -37.38 -22.18
N LEU A 407 7.21 -36.36 -21.65
CA LEU A 407 8.66 -36.40 -21.39
C LEU A 407 9.04 -37.52 -20.42
N VAL A 408 8.30 -37.66 -19.31
CA VAL A 408 8.56 -38.72 -18.32
C VAL A 408 8.36 -40.11 -18.93
N GLU A 409 7.31 -40.31 -19.72
CA GLU A 409 7.09 -41.59 -20.40
C GLU A 409 8.19 -41.90 -21.43
N ASP A 410 8.60 -40.91 -22.23
CA ASP A 410 9.67 -41.07 -23.22
C ASP A 410 11.03 -41.35 -22.56
N TRP A 411 11.37 -40.65 -21.48
CA TRP A 411 12.60 -40.91 -20.73
C TRP A 411 12.61 -42.31 -20.09
N ALA A 412 11.49 -42.74 -19.53
CA ALA A 412 11.37 -44.08 -18.96
C ALA A 412 11.55 -45.17 -20.03
N ARG A 413 11.01 -44.97 -21.24
CA ARG A 413 11.21 -45.87 -22.39
C ARG A 413 12.68 -45.97 -22.82
N ASN A 414 13.40 -44.86 -22.69
CA ASN A 414 14.84 -44.80 -22.95
C ASN A 414 15.72 -45.30 -21.78
N GLY A 415 15.11 -45.75 -20.68
CA GLY A 415 15.80 -46.35 -19.54
C GLY A 415 16.22 -45.38 -18.45
N ASP A 416 15.65 -44.16 -18.42
CA ASP A 416 15.86 -43.25 -17.30
C ASP A 416 15.22 -43.80 -16.01
N THR A 417 16.02 -43.93 -14.96
CA THR A 417 15.65 -44.62 -13.72
C THR A 417 14.78 -43.75 -12.81
N ASP A 418 14.89 -42.42 -12.86
CA ASP A 418 14.02 -41.52 -12.10
C ASP A 418 12.62 -41.50 -12.71
N ALA A 419 12.54 -41.43 -14.04
CA ALA A 419 11.29 -41.52 -14.78
C ALA A 419 10.58 -42.86 -14.53
N LEU A 420 11.31 -43.99 -14.62
CA LEU A 420 10.79 -45.32 -14.28
C LEU A 420 10.29 -45.39 -12.83
N SER A 421 11.01 -44.79 -11.88
CA SER A 421 10.60 -44.72 -10.47
C SER A 421 9.29 -43.94 -10.29
N ARG A 422 9.13 -42.81 -10.98
CA ARG A 422 7.90 -42.00 -10.94
C ARG A 422 6.71 -42.77 -11.49
N ILE A 423 6.87 -43.48 -12.61
CA ILE A 423 5.81 -44.29 -13.22
C ILE A 423 5.47 -45.47 -12.30
N ALA A 424 6.46 -46.20 -11.80
CA ALA A 424 6.26 -47.32 -10.86
C ALA A 424 5.53 -46.90 -9.58
N ARG A 425 5.90 -45.76 -8.98
CA ARG A 425 5.19 -45.20 -7.82
C ARG A 425 3.73 -44.87 -8.15
N THR A 426 3.48 -44.34 -9.34
CA THR A 426 2.12 -44.00 -9.79
C THR A 426 1.29 -45.27 -10.05
N ALA A 427 1.88 -46.28 -10.70
CA ALA A 427 1.28 -47.59 -10.94
C ALA A 427 0.94 -48.36 -9.64
N ALA A 428 1.67 -48.08 -8.56
CA ALA A 428 1.41 -48.60 -7.21
C ALA A 428 0.34 -47.80 -6.42
N GLY A 429 -0.28 -46.79 -7.02
CA GLY A 429 -1.27 -45.94 -6.33
C GLY A 429 -0.66 -44.98 -5.29
N GLN A 430 0.67 -44.80 -5.33
CA GLN A 430 1.42 -43.93 -4.41
C GLN A 430 1.78 -42.57 -5.04
N GLY A 431 1.27 -42.30 -6.25
CA GLY A 431 1.43 -41.03 -6.95
C GLY A 431 0.64 -39.88 -6.31
N LYS A 432 0.83 -38.66 -6.85
CA LYS A 432 0.07 -37.45 -6.47
C LYS A 432 -1.43 -37.64 -6.71
N PHE A 433 -1.77 -38.21 -7.86
CA PHE A 433 -3.12 -38.65 -8.20
C PHE A 433 -3.19 -40.16 -8.04
N ARG A 434 -4.29 -40.62 -7.43
CA ARG A 434 -4.49 -42.03 -7.02
C ARG A 434 -5.80 -42.61 -7.55
N ASP A 435 -6.45 -41.90 -8.46
CA ASP A 435 -7.65 -42.39 -9.12
C ASP A 435 -7.32 -43.59 -10.02
N ALA A 436 -8.33 -44.42 -10.27
CA ALA A 436 -8.16 -45.67 -11.00
C ALA A 436 -7.63 -45.47 -12.43
N ALA A 437 -8.01 -44.39 -13.10
CA ALA A 437 -7.59 -44.12 -14.48
C ALA A 437 -6.10 -43.78 -14.54
N THR A 438 -5.61 -42.92 -13.64
CA THR A 438 -4.19 -42.58 -13.54
C THR A 438 -3.33 -43.82 -13.23
N VAL A 439 -3.77 -44.65 -12.29
CA VAL A 439 -3.06 -45.89 -11.92
C VAL A 439 -3.01 -46.85 -13.10
N ALA A 440 -4.14 -47.08 -13.77
CA ALA A 440 -4.23 -47.96 -14.93
C ALA A 440 -3.35 -47.49 -16.10
N HIS A 441 -3.30 -46.18 -16.37
CA HIS A 441 -2.42 -45.60 -17.39
C HIS A 441 -0.94 -45.87 -17.08
N ALA A 442 -0.50 -45.60 -15.85
CA ALA A 442 0.89 -45.85 -15.45
C ALA A 442 1.26 -47.34 -15.53
N GLN A 443 0.34 -48.25 -15.18
CA GLN A 443 0.53 -49.70 -15.35
C GLN A 443 0.68 -50.09 -16.82
N ALA A 444 -0.14 -49.53 -17.70
CA ALA A 444 -0.05 -49.78 -19.14
C ALA A 444 1.29 -49.30 -19.73
N VAL A 445 1.79 -48.14 -19.30
CA VAL A 445 3.10 -47.65 -19.73
C VAL A 445 4.23 -48.59 -19.30
N LEU A 446 4.22 -49.12 -18.07
CA LEU A 446 5.22 -50.10 -17.62
C LEU A 446 5.16 -51.39 -18.44
N ALA A 447 3.97 -51.90 -18.71
CA ALA A 447 3.80 -53.11 -19.54
C ALA A 447 4.33 -52.89 -20.96
N ASP A 448 4.13 -51.70 -21.52
CA ASP A 448 4.65 -51.35 -22.85
C ASP A 448 6.17 -51.20 -22.85
N ILE A 449 6.77 -50.62 -21.80
CA ILE A 449 8.23 -50.60 -21.63
C ILE A 449 8.78 -52.02 -21.48
N GLU A 450 8.11 -52.90 -20.75
CA GLU A 450 8.51 -54.31 -20.62
C GLU A 450 8.53 -55.03 -21.97
N ALA A 451 7.54 -54.75 -22.82
CA ALA A 451 7.45 -55.31 -24.15
C ALA A 451 8.50 -54.74 -25.13
N THR A 452 8.81 -53.45 -25.03
CA THR A 452 9.62 -52.73 -26.04
C THR A 452 11.09 -52.54 -25.65
N ASN A 453 11.39 -52.47 -24.35
CA ASN A 453 12.75 -52.33 -23.81
C ASN A 453 12.88 -53.03 -22.43
N PRO A 454 12.82 -54.38 -22.39
CA PRO A 454 12.88 -55.13 -21.14
C PRO A 454 14.18 -54.92 -20.34
N ALA A 455 15.29 -54.59 -21.03
CA ALA A 455 16.58 -54.33 -20.40
C ALA A 455 16.54 -53.11 -19.46
N ALA A 456 15.80 -52.06 -19.81
CA ALA A 456 15.64 -50.87 -18.98
C ALA A 456 14.97 -51.20 -17.62
N LEU A 457 13.91 -52.00 -17.64
CA LEU A 457 13.21 -52.45 -16.43
C LEU A 457 14.10 -53.38 -15.58
N GLN A 458 14.82 -54.31 -16.19
CA GLN A 458 15.75 -55.20 -15.49
C GLN A 458 16.88 -54.41 -14.81
N GLN A 459 17.44 -53.41 -15.50
CA GLN A 459 18.46 -52.53 -14.93
C GLN A 459 17.91 -51.71 -13.76
N PHE A 460 16.71 -51.14 -13.89
CA PHE A 460 16.05 -50.42 -12.80
C PHE A 460 15.77 -51.30 -11.58
N ILE A 461 15.24 -52.50 -11.78
CA ILE A 461 14.95 -53.47 -10.70
C ILE A 461 16.23 -53.91 -10.01
N SER A 462 17.29 -54.21 -10.78
CA SER A 462 18.58 -54.63 -10.20
C SER A 462 19.24 -53.53 -9.36
N GLN A 463 19.11 -52.26 -9.76
CA GLN A 463 19.62 -51.13 -8.99
C GLN A 463 18.83 -50.89 -7.70
N LYS A 464 17.50 -51.05 -7.71
CA LYS A 464 16.65 -50.96 -6.51
C LYS A 464 16.86 -52.11 -5.52
N GLY A 465 17.29 -53.28 -6.00
CA GLY A 465 17.59 -54.44 -5.15
C GLY A 465 18.93 -54.36 -4.42
N GLN A 466 19.76 -53.34 -4.71
CA GLN A 466 21.05 -53.10 -4.06
C GLN A 466 21.02 -51.96 -3.03
N SER A 467 19.89 -51.24 -2.90
CA SER A 467 19.71 -50.05 -2.04
C SER A 467 18.86 -50.32 -0.81
#